data_AF-V5I5Z9-F1
#
_entry.id   AF-V5I5Z9-F1
#
_cell.length_a   1.000
_cell.length_b   1.000
_cell.length_c   1.000
_cell.angle_alpha   90.00
_cell.angle_beta   90.00
_cell.angle_gamma   90.00
#
_symmetry.space_group_name_H-M   'P 1'
#
loop_
_entity.id
_entity.type
_entity.pdbx_description
1 polymer ?
#
loop_
_entity_poly.entity_id
_entity_poly.type
_entity_poly.pdbx_seq_one_letter_code
_entity_poly.pdbx_strand_id
1 'polypeptide(L)'
;MSLNPAASLYRRSLKLALDWAVHRHVWRGQAVYIRSLFEANRNVRDPRQQKVLFRETEKLLEGWKHPDPYRSPTAPGGSKYERNLPARELPYADRHAH
;
A
#
# COMPACT_ATOMS: atom_id res chain seq x y z
N MET A 1 -16.46 -0.25 1.51
CA MET A 1 -15.96 -1.64 1.61
C MET A 1 -15.18 -1.77 2.91
N SER A 2 -15.63 -2.58 3.86
CA SER A 2 -14.79 -2.89 5.03
C SER A 2 -13.54 -3.61 4.55
N LEU A 3 -12.38 -2.99 4.73
CA LEU A 3 -11.11 -3.58 4.34
C LEU A 3 -10.80 -4.70 5.33
N ASN A 4 -10.65 -5.94 4.85
CA ASN A 4 -10.12 -7.03 5.68
C ASN A 4 -8.73 -6.60 6.22
N PRO A 5 -8.56 -6.40 7.54
CA PRO A 5 -7.32 -5.86 8.10
C PRO A 5 -6.11 -6.73 7.79
N ALA A 6 -6.28 -8.06 7.82
CA ALA A 6 -5.22 -9.01 7.49
C ALA A 6 -4.79 -8.90 6.02
N ALA A 7 -5.75 -8.75 5.09
CA ALA A 7 -5.43 -8.56 3.67
C ALA A 7 -4.75 -7.21 3.39
N SER A 8 -5.10 -6.16 4.15
CA SER A 8 -4.40 -4.86 4.09
C SER A 8 -2.96 -4.99 4.58
N LEU A 9 -2.75 -5.60 5.75
CA LEU A 9 -1.42 -5.86 6.30
C LEU A 9 -0.56 -6.68 5.35
N TYR A 10 -1.09 -7.77 4.80
CA TYR A 10 -0.37 -8.63 3.87
C TYR A 10 0.11 -7.87 2.61
N ARG A 11 -0.77 -7.06 1.99
CA ARG A 11 -0.39 -6.23 0.84
C ARG A 11 0.68 -5.21 1.20
N ARG A 12 0.59 -4.58 2.38
CA ARG A 12 1.61 -3.65 2.88
C ARG A 12 2.95 -4.33 3.13
N SER A 13 2.95 -5.52 3.73
CA SER A 13 4.17 -6.31 3.98
C SER A 13 4.89 -6.68 2.68
N LEU A 14 4.15 -7.16 1.67
CA LEU A 14 4.74 -7.51 0.37
C LEU A 14 5.29 -6.29 -0.36
N LYS A 15 4.58 -5.16 -0.30
CA LYS A 15 5.04 -3.89 -0.87
C LYS A 15 6.32 -3.41 -0.18
N LEU A 16 6.33 -3.39 1.15
CA LEU A 16 7.49 -2.94 1.91
C LEU A 16 8.73 -3.79 1.62
N ALA A 17 8.56 -5.11 1.55
CA ALA A 17 9.64 -6.01 1.16
C ALA A 17 10.14 -5.75 -0.28
N LEU A 18 9.25 -5.33 -1.19
CA LEU A 18 9.63 -4.95 -2.55
C LEU A 18 10.36 -3.61 -2.60
N ASP A 19 9.98 -2.65 -1.75
CA ASP A 19 10.63 -1.33 -1.67
C ASP A 19 12.11 -1.46 -1.29
N TRP A 20 12.48 -2.44 -0.46
CA TRP A 20 13.87 -2.75 -0.12
C TRP A 20 14.59 -3.65 -1.14
N ALA A 21 13.86 -4.56 -1.80
CA ALA A 21 14.46 -5.55 -2.69
C ALA A 21 14.56 -5.06 -4.13
N VAL A 22 15.74 -4.56 -4.51
CA VAL A 22 16.05 -4.10 -5.88
C VAL A 22 15.78 -5.17 -6.94
N HIS A 23 16.11 -6.43 -6.64
CA HIS A 23 15.98 -7.54 -7.58
C HIS A 23 14.79 -8.48 -7.28
N ARG A 24 14.06 -8.86 -8.33
CA ARG A 24 12.85 -9.69 -8.21
C ARG A 24 13.08 -11.10 -7.70
N HIS A 25 14.23 -11.71 -7.97
CA HIS A 25 14.54 -13.07 -7.50
C HIS A 25 14.73 -13.09 -5.97
N VAL A 26 15.41 -12.09 -5.41
CA VAL A 26 15.53 -11.90 -3.95
C VAL A 26 14.16 -11.65 -3.33
N TRP A 27 13.39 -10.74 -3.91
CA TRP A 27 12.04 -10.42 -3.40
C TRP A 27 11.11 -11.63 -3.36
N ARG A 28 11.17 -12.53 -4.36
CA ARG A 28 10.31 -13.72 -4.41
C ARG A 28 10.51 -14.64 -3.20
N GLY A 29 11.75 -14.85 -2.77
CA GLY A 29 12.05 -15.63 -1.55
C GLY A 29 11.42 -15.00 -0.31
N GLN A 30 11.57 -13.68 -0.16
CA GLN A 30 10.96 -12.92 0.93
C GLN A 30 9.43 -12.95 0.90
N ALA A 31 8.82 -12.84 -0.29
CA ALA A 31 7.37 -12.88 -0.46
C ALA A 31 6.77 -14.24 -0.05
N VAL A 32 7.44 -15.34 -0.39
CA VAL A 32 7.04 -16.70 0.05
C VAL A 32 7.16 -16.83 1.56
N TYR A 33 8.25 -16.34 2.15
CA TYR A 33 8.42 -16.32 3.60
C TYR A 33 7.31 -15.53 4.30
N ILE A 34 7.03 -14.29 3.87
CA ILE A 34 5.93 -13.48 4.40
C ILE A 34 4.59 -14.23 4.28
N ARG A 35 4.32 -14.90 3.15
CA ARG A 35 3.10 -15.70 2.99
C ARG A 35 3.02 -16.82 4.03
N SER A 36 4.10 -17.54 4.30
CA SER A 36 4.11 -18.61 5.32
C SER A 36 3.77 -18.09 6.72
N LEU A 37 4.23 -16.89 7.09
CA LEU A 37 3.91 -16.27 8.38
C LEU A 37 2.42 -15.96 8.52
N PHE A 38 1.78 -15.47 7.45
CA PHE A 38 0.34 -15.20 7.44
C PHE A 38 -0.48 -16.50 7.43
N GLU A 39 -0.07 -17.52 6.67
CA GLU A 39 -0.77 -18.82 6.64
C GLU A 39 -0.68 -19.54 8.01
N ALA A 40 0.46 -19.45 8.70
CA ALA A 40 0.63 -20.02 10.04
C ALA A 40 -0.39 -19.46 11.07
N ASN A 41 -0.83 -18.21 10.88
CA ASN A 41 -1.76 -17.52 11.77
C ASN A 41 -3.20 -17.45 11.22
N ARG A 42 -3.47 -18.05 10.06
CA ARG A 42 -4.76 -17.93 9.36
C ARG A 42 -5.96 -18.46 10.15
N ASN A 43 -5.74 -19.45 11.02
CA ASN A 43 -6.79 -20.13 11.77
C ASN A 43 -7.04 -19.54 13.17
N VAL A 44 -6.36 -18.45 13.55
CA VAL A 44 -6.58 -17.77 14.83
C VAL A 44 -7.94 -17.09 14.80
N ARG A 45 -8.88 -17.58 15.63
CA ARG A 45 -10.27 -17.07 15.69
C ARG A 45 -10.54 -16.14 16.86
N ASP A 46 -9.73 -16.18 17.92
CA ASP A 46 -9.91 -15.31 19.08
C ASP A 46 -9.63 -13.84 18.69
N PRO A 47 -10.62 -12.93 18.79
CA PRO A 47 -10.44 -11.53 18.45
C PRO A 47 -9.34 -10.83 19.28
N ARG A 48 -9.07 -11.28 20.51
CA ARG A 48 -8.01 -10.70 21.33
C ARG A 48 -6.63 -11.04 20.78
N GLN A 49 -6.41 -12.31 20.45
CA GLN A 49 -5.18 -12.77 19.80
C GLN A 49 -4.97 -12.12 18.43
N GLN A 50 -6.03 -12.00 17.62
CA GLN A 50 -5.94 -11.30 16.33
C GLN A 50 -5.48 -9.85 16.49
N LYS A 51 -6.00 -9.12 17.48
CA LYS A 51 -5.58 -7.74 17.76
C LYS A 51 -4.11 -7.63 18.13
N VAL A 52 -3.59 -8.59 18.92
CA VAL A 52 -2.16 -8.63 19.28
C VAL A 52 -1.32 -8.84 18.04
N LEU A 53 -1.64 -9.86 17.22
CA LEU A 53 -0.92 -10.14 15.97
C LEU A 53 -0.92 -8.95 15.00
N PHE A 54 -2.06 -8.28 14.86
CA PHE A 54 -2.15 -7.08 14.01
C PHE A 54 -1.27 -5.95 14.54
N ARG A 55 -1.29 -5.68 15.84
CA ARG A 55 -0.46 -4.65 16.46
C ARG A 55 1.04 -4.94 16.32
N GLU A 56 1.43 -6.19 16.50
CA GLU A 56 2.82 -6.63 16.32
C GLU A 56 3.26 -6.48 14.87
N THR A 57 2.40 -6.89 13.93
CA THR A 57 2.67 -6.73 12.49
C THR A 57 2.80 -5.25 12.12
N GLU A 58 1.93 -4.37 12.64
CA GLU A 58 2.05 -2.92 12.40
C GLU A 58 3.33 -2.34 12.97
N LYS A 59 3.74 -2.75 14.17
CA LYS A 59 5.01 -2.34 14.77
C LYS A 59 6.20 -2.75 13.89
N LEU A 60 6.18 -3.96 13.34
CA LEU A 60 7.22 -4.43 12.42
C LEU A 60 7.24 -3.60 11.13
N LEU A 61 6.07 -3.36 10.53
CA LEU A 61 5.98 -2.55 9.30
C LEU A 61 6.49 -1.13 9.49
N GLU A 62 6.20 -0.50 10.63
CA GLU A 62 6.69 0.86 10.92
C GLU A 62 8.21 0.86 11.16
N GLY A 63 8.73 -0.14 11.88
CA GLY A 63 10.17 -0.24 12.14
C GLY A 63 11.02 -0.48 10.90
N TRP A 64 10.46 -1.14 9.88
CA TRP A 64 11.15 -1.47 8.63
C TRP A 64 10.81 -0.54 7.47
N LYS A 65 10.12 0.57 7.73
CA LYS A 65 9.65 1.48 6.69
C LYS A 65 10.81 2.03 5.86
N HIS A 66 10.73 1.88 4.53
CA HIS A 66 11.72 2.45 3.63
C HIS A 66 11.60 3.98 3.61
N PRO A 67 12.71 4.76 3.68
CA PRO A 67 12.67 6.22 3.70
C PRO A 67 12.10 6.83 2.40
N ASP A 68 12.38 6.21 1.25
CA ASP A 68 11.86 6.63 -0.06
C ASP A 68 11.20 5.45 -0.81
N PRO A 69 9.96 5.08 -0.46
CA PRO A 69 9.32 3.89 -1.02
C PRO A 69 8.91 4.07 -2.48
N TYR A 70 8.86 2.99 -3.25
CA TYR A 70 8.48 3.07 -4.67
C TYR A 70 7.02 3.54 -4.83
N ARG A 71 6.85 4.54 -5.69
CA ARG A 71 5.55 5.08 -6.13
C ARG A 71 5.44 4.97 -7.63
N SER A 72 4.28 4.48 -8.10
CA SER A 72 3.96 4.52 -9.53
C SER A 72 4.03 5.97 -10.02
N PRO A 73 4.62 6.26 -11.19
CA PRO A 73 4.79 7.63 -11.65
C PRO A 73 3.51 8.48 -11.65
N THR A 74 2.36 7.89 -11.99
CA THR A 74 1.08 8.59 -12.08
C THR A 74 0.25 8.58 -10.79
N ALA A 75 0.66 7.82 -9.78
CA ALA A 75 -0.04 7.79 -8.49
C ALA A 75 0.30 9.05 -7.67
N PRO A 76 -0.51 9.42 -6.67
CA PRO A 76 -0.21 10.55 -5.78
C PRO A 76 1.20 10.47 -5.17
N GLY A 77 1.97 11.55 -5.36
CA GLY A 77 3.38 11.63 -4.96
C GLY A 77 4.36 10.91 -5.89
N GLY A 78 3.92 10.43 -7.06
CA GLY A 78 4.78 9.93 -8.13
C GLY A 78 5.29 11.06 -9.04
N SER A 79 6.36 10.80 -9.79
CA SER A 79 7.06 11.80 -10.61
C SER A 79 6.27 12.37 -11.79
N LYS A 80 5.15 11.77 -12.17
CA LYS A 80 4.24 12.20 -13.24
C LYS A 80 2.83 12.50 -12.74
N TYR A 81 2.65 12.59 -11.43
CA TYR A 81 1.36 12.95 -10.83
C TYR A 81 0.97 14.37 -11.27
N GLU A 82 -0.29 14.55 -11.68
CA GLU A 82 -0.87 15.84 -12.12
C GLU A 82 -0.12 16.55 -13.26
N ARG A 83 0.80 15.87 -13.95
CA ARG A 83 1.62 16.47 -15.01
C ARG A 83 0.79 16.97 -16.21
N ASN A 84 -0.30 16.27 -16.54
CA ASN A 84 -1.17 16.55 -17.68
C ASN A 84 -2.66 16.51 -17.24
N LEU A 85 -3.06 17.34 -16.29
CA LEU A 85 -4.48 17.44 -15.93
C LEU A 85 -5.29 18.07 -17.08
N PRO A 86 -6.47 17.54 -17.42
CA PRO A 86 -7.36 18.19 -18.36
C PRO A 86 -7.77 19.56 -17.80
N ALA A 87 -7.91 20.55 -18.69
CA ALA A 87 -8.42 21.85 -18.30
C ALA A 87 -9.82 21.69 -17.69
N ARG A 88 -10.08 22.44 -16.61
CA ARG A 88 -11.41 22.46 -16.00
C ARG A 88 -12.38 23.07 -17.00
N GLU A 89 -13.47 22.36 -17.28
CA GLU A 89 -14.62 22.92 -17.99
C GLU A 89 -15.28 23.96 -17.06
N LEU A 90 -15.04 25.24 -17.35
CA LEU A 90 -15.72 26.34 -16.68
C LEU A 90 -17.06 26.59 -17.39
N PRO A 91 -18.15 26.87 -16.67
CA PRO A 91 -19.33 27.44 -17.31
C PRO A 91 -18.89 28.75 -17.99
N TYR A 92 -19.17 28.88 -19.29
CA TYR A 92 -18.93 30.13 -20.01
C TYR A 92 -19.63 31.26 -19.24
N ALA A 93 -18.89 32.30 -18.87
CA ALA A 93 -19.52 33.57 -18.55
C ALA A 93 -20.24 34.01 -19.84
N ASP A 94 -21.56 34.18 -19.73
CA ASP A 94 -22.45 34.49 -20.85
C ASP A 94 -21.88 35.71 -21.60
N ARG A 95 -21.33 35.48 -22.81
CA ARG A 95 -20.66 36.54 -23.59
C ARG A 95 -21.66 37.50 -24.26
N HIS A 96 -22.93 37.42 -23.89
CA HIS A 96 -24.04 38.14 -24.52
C HIS A 96 -24.86 39.01 -23.54
N ALA A 97 -24.29 39.39 -22.39
CA ALA A 97 -24.85 40.48 -21.59
C ALA A 97 -24.55 41.84 -22.27
N HIS A 98 -25.32 42.16 -23.30
CA HIS A 98 -25.43 43.48 -23.92
C HIS A 98 -26.87 43.96 -23.87
#